data_AF-A0ABD6J137-F1
#
_entry.id   AF-A0ABD6J137-F1
#
_cell.length_a   1.000
_cell.length_b   1.000
_cell.length_c   1.000
_cell.angle_alpha   90.00
_cell.angle_beta   90.00
_cell.angle_gamma   90.00
#
_symmetry.space_group_name_H-M   'P 1'
#
loop_
_entity.id
_entity.type
_entity.pdbx_description
1 polymer ?
#
loop_
_entity_poly.entity_id
_entity_poly.type
_entity_poly.pdbx_seq_one_letter_code
_entity_poly.pdbx_strand_id
1 'polypeptide(L)'
;MADGSVRAQVAGAHAGAGLTVARLMSVADFQGSTTVGTFQKRGSSIDLVGRALAECHGPEARPDNFAARADRLENLVQAAEGYLAQSKSARHAQVVQALLDDCRPEAVIFRQLADAVGLAAHLPRARALLTAQEAVLQRVEAAHLDINSEVSVANVHLQTPLLQSVNALTDTEKSTLVEDDLQLLAEIQTDPGAPQVTRDTLGDLLANRDIVNFTTGMPGTKLSDPGVTEKYTLKHMMVQADGATERLGSLAHELTHVDAGESFGNTQILLLLRQNLADAEITALAARRKSRVDALRALLDSDGTLTDDQKNLFASKLRYATDPAKGVGRYAMLFKDKLDTATQQRLLDIEKLSAPNSSTLVEYDTVVTQLLVYLHRWGADPASPLYTAVTQLATELRADRRAAAAGH
;
A
#
# COMPACT_ATOMS: atom_id res chain seq x y z
N MET A 1 -34.08 -34.09 18.23
CA MET A 1 -33.64 -34.28 16.83
C MET A 1 -34.26 -33.17 16.01
N ALA A 2 -33.41 -32.18 15.64
CA ALA A 2 -33.50 -31.20 14.55
C ALA A 2 -34.83 -30.44 14.30
N ASP A 3 -34.89 -29.17 13.91
CA ASP A 3 -33.96 -28.06 13.65
C ASP A 3 -34.88 -26.88 13.23
N GLY A 4 -34.47 -25.63 13.42
CA GLY A 4 -35.30 -24.49 12.99
C GLY A 4 -34.92 -23.15 13.57
N SER A 5 -33.66 -22.76 13.41
CA SER A 5 -33.13 -21.41 13.60
C SER A 5 -33.99 -20.34 12.91
N VAL A 6 -34.63 -19.46 13.69
CA VAL A 6 -35.20 -18.20 13.19
C VAL A 6 -34.25 -17.08 13.58
N ARG A 7 -33.38 -16.69 12.64
CA ARG A 7 -32.67 -15.41 12.66
C ARG A 7 -33.68 -14.28 12.84
N ALA A 8 -33.57 -13.53 13.93
CA ALA A 8 -34.30 -12.28 14.07
C ALA A 8 -33.67 -11.22 13.14
N GLN A 9 -34.42 -10.85 12.09
CA GLN A 9 -34.15 -9.65 11.30
C GLN A 9 -34.38 -8.41 12.17
N VAL A 10 -33.35 -7.58 12.33
CA VAL A 10 -33.52 -6.16 12.63
C VAL A 10 -32.61 -5.39 11.68
N ALA A 11 -33.14 -5.13 10.49
CA ALA A 11 -32.61 -4.13 9.56
C ALA A 11 -33.64 -3.00 9.51
N GLY A 12 -33.31 -1.87 10.14
CA GLY A 12 -33.98 -0.61 9.88
C GLY A 12 -33.38 -0.01 8.61
N ALA A 13 -34.03 -0.24 7.47
CA ALA A 13 -33.69 0.41 6.21
C ALA A 13 -34.08 1.89 6.27
N HIS A 14 -33.10 2.79 6.19
CA HIS A 14 -33.33 4.15 5.72
C HIS A 14 -33.04 4.19 4.21
N ALA A 15 -34.08 4.53 3.44
CA ALA A 15 -34.06 4.62 2.01
C ALA A 15 -33.18 5.79 1.54
N GLY A 16 -32.07 5.43 0.93
CA GLY A 16 -31.08 6.26 0.28
C GLY A 16 -29.87 5.36 0.08
N ALA A 17 -29.79 4.69 -1.06
CA ALA A 17 -28.75 3.71 -1.37
C ALA A 17 -27.35 4.35 -1.23
N GLY A 18 -26.75 4.17 -0.06
CA GLY A 18 -25.43 4.62 0.32
C GLY A 18 -24.94 3.63 1.36
N LEU A 19 -23.76 3.07 1.09
CA LEU A 19 -23.07 2.06 1.88
C LEU A 19 -23.29 2.26 3.38
N THR A 20 -23.70 1.19 4.08
CA THR A 20 -23.82 1.17 5.53
C THR A 20 -22.45 1.47 6.11
N VAL A 21 -22.22 2.72 6.52
CA VAL A 21 -20.95 3.13 7.13
C VAL A 21 -20.75 2.26 8.37
N ALA A 22 -19.71 1.43 8.38
CA ALA A 22 -19.32 0.67 9.56
C ALA A 22 -18.96 1.68 10.67
N ARG A 23 -19.90 1.86 11.58
CA ARG A 23 -19.78 2.69 12.78
C ARG A 23 -20.13 1.80 13.95
N LEU A 24 -19.46 2.00 15.08
CA LEU A 24 -19.99 1.53 16.36
C LEU A 24 -21.48 1.86 16.42
N MET A 25 -22.28 0.92 16.93
CA MET A 25 -23.73 1.10 17.00
C MET A 25 -24.09 2.44 17.65
N SER A 26 -25.17 3.08 17.18
CA SER A 26 -25.56 4.37 17.75
C SER A 26 -26.03 4.20 19.19
N VAL A 27 -25.91 5.26 19.99
CA VAL A 27 -26.44 5.27 21.37
C VAL A 27 -27.95 4.99 21.38
N ALA A 28 -28.68 5.50 20.39
CA ALA A 28 -30.12 5.28 20.26
C ALA A 28 -30.45 3.81 19.97
N ASP A 29 -29.72 3.18 19.05
CA ASP A 29 -29.89 1.76 18.72
C ASP A 29 -29.54 0.87 19.90
N PHE A 30 -28.46 1.21 20.63
CA PHE A 30 -28.08 0.51 21.85
C PHE A 30 -29.18 0.61 22.91
N GLN A 31 -29.69 1.81 23.17
CA GLN A 31 -30.77 2.03 24.13
C GLN A 31 -32.04 1.28 23.72
N GLY A 32 -32.44 1.34 22.44
CA GLY A 32 -33.58 0.62 21.89
C GLY A 32 -33.45 -0.90 22.07
N SER A 33 -32.29 -1.44 21.74
CA SER A 33 -31.97 -2.88 21.82
C SER A 33 -31.83 -3.40 23.25
N THR A 34 -31.63 -2.49 24.22
CA THR A 34 -31.45 -2.82 25.64
C THR A 34 -32.53 -2.22 26.54
N THR A 35 -33.67 -1.83 25.95
CA THR A 35 -34.87 -1.40 26.67
C THR A 35 -35.31 -2.45 27.71
N VAL A 36 -35.97 -2.00 28.77
CA VAL A 36 -36.65 -2.87 29.74
C VAL A 36 -38.15 -2.53 29.72
N GLY A 37 -38.99 -3.38 30.30
CA GLY A 37 -40.45 -3.15 30.29
C GLY A 37 -40.83 -1.80 30.92
N THR A 38 -42.01 -1.27 30.59
CA THR A 38 -42.47 0.11 30.89
C THR A 38 -42.39 0.52 32.37
N PHE A 39 -42.29 -0.43 33.30
CA PHE A 39 -42.18 -0.20 34.74
C PHE A 39 -40.86 -0.65 35.37
N GLN A 40 -39.92 -1.15 34.57
CA GLN A 40 -38.59 -1.57 35.02
C GLN A 40 -37.58 -0.47 34.74
N LYS A 41 -36.67 -0.21 35.69
CA LYS A 41 -35.52 0.66 35.46
C LYS A 41 -34.39 -0.15 34.84
N ARG A 42 -33.68 0.48 33.92
CA ARG A 42 -32.47 -0.06 33.32
C ARG A 42 -31.40 -0.20 34.42
N GLY A 43 -30.61 -1.27 34.38
CA GLY A 43 -29.60 -1.54 35.40
C GLY A 43 -28.44 -0.55 35.28
N SER A 44 -27.83 -0.15 36.41
CA SER A 44 -26.71 0.79 36.41
C SER A 44 -25.50 0.34 35.56
N SER A 45 -25.27 -0.98 35.45
CA SER A 45 -24.19 -1.54 34.65
C SER A 45 -24.41 -1.43 33.14
N ILE A 46 -25.65 -1.59 32.64
CA ILE A 46 -25.94 -1.39 31.21
C ILE A 46 -26.00 0.11 30.84
N ASP A 47 -26.36 0.97 31.80
CA ASP A 47 -26.26 2.42 31.64
C ASP A 47 -24.80 2.90 31.59
N LEU A 48 -23.88 2.24 32.30
CA LEU A 48 -22.43 2.48 32.17
C LEU A 48 -21.94 2.21 30.74
N VAL A 49 -22.33 1.06 30.15
CA VAL A 49 -22.01 0.76 28.73
C VAL A 49 -22.57 1.84 27.81
N GLY A 50 -23.82 2.28 28.04
CA GLY A 50 -24.45 3.33 27.24
C GLY A 50 -23.75 4.69 27.34
N ARG A 51 -23.23 5.04 28.52
CA ARG A 51 -22.45 6.28 28.72
C ARG A 51 -21.08 6.21 28.04
N ALA A 52 -20.35 5.10 28.21
CA ALA A 52 -19.07 4.90 27.52
C ALA A 52 -19.23 4.92 26.00
N LEU A 53 -20.31 4.32 25.47
CA LEU A 53 -20.65 4.40 24.05
C LEU A 53 -20.93 5.84 23.61
N ALA A 54 -21.65 6.62 24.42
CA ALA A 54 -21.90 8.04 24.12
C ALA A 54 -20.61 8.87 24.10
N GLU A 55 -19.64 8.56 24.95
CA GLU A 55 -18.31 9.19 24.93
C GLU A 55 -17.54 8.88 23.65
N CYS A 56 -17.68 7.67 23.09
CA CYS A 56 -17.11 7.31 21.79
C CYS A 56 -17.76 8.06 20.61
N HIS A 57 -18.98 8.58 20.77
CA HIS A 57 -19.67 9.38 19.75
C HIS A 57 -19.58 10.90 20.01
N GLY A 58 -18.86 11.31 21.06
CA GLY A 58 -18.76 12.72 21.46
C GLY A 58 -17.89 13.59 20.52
N PRO A 59 -18.02 14.92 20.59
CA PRO A 59 -17.29 15.87 19.72
C PRO A 59 -15.75 15.83 19.91
N GLU A 60 -15.31 15.31 21.04
CA GLU A 60 -13.90 15.14 21.42
C GLU A 60 -13.35 13.76 21.01
N ALA A 61 -14.17 12.87 20.44
CA ALA A 61 -13.78 11.53 20.04
C ALA A 61 -13.21 11.49 18.61
N ARG A 62 -12.38 12.48 18.26
CA ARG A 62 -11.86 12.66 16.91
C ARG A 62 -10.82 11.58 16.56
N PRO A 63 -10.81 11.08 15.31
CA PRO A 63 -9.89 10.03 14.87
C PRO A 63 -8.44 10.53 14.69
N ASP A 64 -8.18 11.84 14.76
CA ASP A 64 -6.84 12.44 14.71
C ASP A 64 -6.15 12.51 16.09
N ASN A 65 -6.90 12.32 17.18
CA ASN A 65 -6.37 12.21 18.54
C ASN A 65 -6.35 10.74 18.98
N PHE A 66 -5.33 10.01 18.52
CA PHE A 66 -5.23 8.57 18.74
C PHE A 66 -5.29 8.17 20.23
N ALA A 67 -4.62 8.92 21.11
CA ALA A 67 -4.60 8.63 22.55
C ALA A 67 -5.98 8.79 23.19
N ALA A 68 -6.64 9.93 22.96
CA ALA A 68 -7.98 10.15 23.51
C ALA A 68 -9.02 9.18 22.92
N ARG A 69 -8.85 8.77 21.65
CA ARG A 69 -9.71 7.77 21.03
C ARG A 69 -9.49 6.39 21.66
N ALA A 70 -8.24 5.98 21.85
CA ALA A 70 -7.88 4.73 22.51
C ALA A 70 -8.51 4.64 23.91
N ASP A 71 -8.33 5.67 24.74
CA ASP A 71 -8.86 5.71 26.11
C ASP A 71 -10.39 5.52 26.14
N ARG A 72 -11.13 6.14 25.20
CA ARG A 72 -12.59 6.02 25.12
C ARG A 72 -13.03 4.60 24.71
N LEU A 73 -12.39 4.04 23.69
CA LEU A 73 -12.67 2.70 23.22
C LEU A 73 -12.36 1.66 24.30
N GLU A 74 -11.26 1.82 25.04
CA GLU A 74 -10.92 0.96 26.17
C GLU A 74 -11.89 1.07 27.33
N ASN A 75 -12.35 2.28 27.66
CA ASN A 75 -13.42 2.47 28.66
C ASN A 75 -14.71 1.76 28.24
N LEU A 76 -15.06 1.79 26.95
CA LEU A 76 -16.22 1.05 26.43
C LEU A 76 -16.01 -0.46 26.52
N VAL A 77 -14.83 -0.96 26.15
CA VAL A 77 -14.45 -2.38 26.29
C VAL A 77 -14.58 -2.83 27.76
N GLN A 78 -14.00 -2.08 28.70
CA GLN A 78 -14.07 -2.40 30.13
C GLN A 78 -15.51 -2.39 30.66
N ALA A 79 -16.32 -1.40 30.26
CA ALA A 79 -17.73 -1.33 30.64
C ALA A 79 -18.53 -2.53 30.10
N ALA A 80 -18.29 -2.92 28.84
CA ALA A 80 -18.95 -4.05 28.21
C ALA A 80 -18.56 -5.39 28.86
N GLU A 81 -17.26 -5.61 29.11
CA GLU A 81 -16.76 -6.80 29.81
C GLU A 81 -17.31 -6.90 31.24
N GLY A 82 -17.30 -5.78 31.97
CA GLY A 82 -17.85 -5.69 33.31
C GLY A 82 -19.35 -6.00 33.34
N TYR A 83 -20.10 -5.56 32.33
CA TYR A 83 -21.51 -5.91 32.17
C TYR A 83 -21.70 -7.41 31.91
N LEU A 84 -20.97 -7.98 30.94
CA LEU A 84 -21.10 -9.39 30.54
C LEU A 84 -20.78 -10.35 31.68
N ALA A 85 -19.76 -10.05 32.49
CA ALA A 85 -19.37 -10.87 33.64
C ALA A 85 -20.47 -11.02 34.70
N GLN A 86 -21.43 -10.09 34.74
CA GLN A 86 -22.48 -10.04 35.77
C GLN A 86 -23.90 -10.05 35.20
N SER A 87 -24.04 -10.17 33.87
CA SER A 87 -25.33 -10.04 33.21
C SER A 87 -26.25 -11.21 33.54
N LYS A 88 -27.50 -10.86 33.85
CA LYS A 88 -28.61 -11.83 34.04
C LYS A 88 -29.55 -11.88 32.83
N SER A 89 -29.28 -11.06 31.81
CA SER A 89 -30.14 -10.88 30.63
C SER A 89 -29.41 -11.40 29.40
N ALA A 90 -29.82 -12.57 28.90
CA ALA A 90 -29.23 -13.17 27.70
C ALA A 90 -29.34 -12.24 26.47
N ARG A 91 -30.49 -11.56 26.32
CA ARG A 91 -30.70 -10.60 25.21
C ARG A 91 -29.74 -9.42 25.29
N HIS A 92 -29.62 -8.79 26.46
CA HIS A 92 -28.71 -7.66 26.61
C HIS A 92 -27.24 -8.08 26.51
N ALA A 93 -26.89 -9.26 27.04
CA ALA A 93 -25.56 -9.83 26.88
C ALA A 93 -25.21 -10.01 25.40
N GLN A 94 -26.14 -10.49 24.57
CA GLN A 94 -25.92 -10.60 23.12
C GLN A 94 -25.63 -9.24 22.46
N VAL A 95 -26.39 -8.20 22.80
CA VAL A 95 -26.17 -6.85 22.26
C VAL A 95 -24.82 -6.29 22.70
N VAL A 96 -24.47 -6.44 23.98
CA VAL A 96 -23.19 -5.96 24.51
C VAL A 96 -22.02 -6.77 23.96
N GLN A 97 -22.19 -8.07 23.71
CA GLN A 97 -21.18 -8.90 23.06
C GLN A 97 -20.91 -8.43 21.64
N ALA A 98 -21.94 -8.15 20.84
CA ALA A 98 -21.76 -7.61 19.49
C ALA A 98 -21.02 -6.27 19.51
N LEU A 99 -21.38 -5.36 20.43
CA LEU A 99 -20.67 -4.08 20.60
C LEU A 99 -19.20 -4.28 20.98
N LEU A 100 -18.92 -5.24 21.85
CA LEU A 100 -17.56 -5.57 22.29
C LEU A 100 -16.73 -6.16 21.14
N ASP A 101 -17.33 -7.03 20.32
CA ASP A 101 -16.69 -7.65 19.16
C ASP A 101 -16.30 -6.60 18.11
N ASP A 102 -17.11 -5.56 17.92
CA ASP A 102 -16.80 -4.43 17.03
C ASP A 102 -15.73 -3.49 17.63
N CYS A 103 -15.85 -3.15 18.91
CA CYS A 103 -15.03 -2.11 19.55
C CYS A 103 -13.62 -2.59 19.94
N ARG A 104 -13.46 -3.85 20.33
CA ARG A 104 -12.19 -4.35 20.88
C ARG A 104 -11.04 -4.29 19.86
N PRO A 105 -11.20 -4.72 18.59
CA PRO A 105 -10.14 -4.60 17.60
C PRO A 105 -9.73 -3.14 17.35
N GLU A 106 -10.70 -2.22 17.33
CA GLU A 106 -10.45 -0.79 17.12
C GLU A 106 -9.69 -0.17 18.31
N ALA A 107 -10.04 -0.55 19.54
CA ALA A 107 -9.33 -0.11 20.75
C ALA A 107 -7.83 -0.46 20.67
N VAL A 108 -7.51 -1.69 20.25
CA VAL A 108 -6.14 -2.16 20.07
C VAL A 108 -5.39 -1.32 19.04
N ILE A 109 -6.01 -1.04 17.89
CA ILE A 109 -5.40 -0.25 16.82
C ILE A 109 -5.13 1.19 17.27
N PHE A 110 -6.11 1.85 17.89
CA PHE A 110 -5.91 3.22 18.36
C PHE A 110 -4.88 3.31 19.49
N ARG A 111 -4.80 2.29 20.37
CA ARG A 111 -3.73 2.21 21.37
C ARG A 111 -2.36 2.07 20.71
N GLN A 112 -2.21 1.18 19.72
CA GLN A 112 -0.96 1.04 18.96
C GLN A 112 -0.53 2.35 18.29
N LEU A 113 -1.47 3.06 17.67
CA LEU A 113 -1.22 4.38 17.08
C LEU A 113 -0.79 5.42 18.13
N ALA A 114 -1.47 5.46 19.27
CA ALA A 114 -1.15 6.37 20.37
C ALA A 114 0.25 6.09 20.95
N ASP A 115 0.55 4.83 21.22
CA ASP A 115 1.84 4.39 21.74
C ASP A 115 2.96 4.71 20.75
N ALA A 116 2.74 4.45 19.45
CA ALA A 116 3.68 4.79 18.39
C ALA A 116 4.00 6.29 18.37
N VAL A 117 2.97 7.16 18.35
CA VAL A 117 3.15 8.62 18.39
C VAL A 117 3.87 9.08 19.67
N GLY A 118 3.65 8.40 20.79
CA GLY A 118 4.28 8.69 22.08
C GLY A 118 5.78 8.37 22.16
N LEU A 119 6.34 7.58 21.24
CA LEU A 119 7.76 7.20 21.25
C LEU A 119 8.67 8.41 21.03
N ALA A 120 9.67 8.63 21.88
CA ALA A 120 10.53 9.82 21.78
C ALA A 120 11.51 9.78 20.58
N ALA A 121 12.12 8.63 20.30
CA ALA A 121 13.11 8.47 19.24
C ALA A 121 12.45 8.30 17.86
N HIS A 122 12.97 8.99 16.85
CA HIS A 122 12.35 9.07 15.53
C HIS A 122 12.33 7.74 14.77
N LEU A 123 13.42 6.96 14.77
CA LEU A 123 13.45 5.67 14.08
C LEU A 123 12.47 4.64 14.70
N PRO A 124 12.47 4.39 16.03
CA PRO A 124 11.45 3.54 16.64
C PRO A 124 10.01 4.04 16.41
N ARG A 125 9.79 5.36 16.47
CA ARG A 125 8.48 5.96 16.17
C ARG A 125 8.04 5.67 14.73
N ALA A 126 8.91 5.87 13.75
CA ALA A 126 8.60 5.60 12.34
C ALA A 126 8.24 4.12 12.12
N ARG A 127 9.05 3.19 12.65
CA ARG A 127 8.77 1.75 12.58
C ARG A 127 7.42 1.39 13.20
N ALA A 128 7.14 1.88 14.41
CA ALA A 128 5.88 1.62 15.09
C ALA A 128 4.67 2.19 14.33
N LEU A 129 4.80 3.37 13.71
CA LEU A 129 3.75 3.96 12.87
C LEU A 129 3.52 3.16 11.58
N LEU A 130 4.55 2.63 10.95
CA LEU A 130 4.43 1.73 9.80
C LEU A 130 3.73 0.42 10.20
N THR A 131 4.11 -0.19 11.32
CA THR A 131 3.42 -1.38 11.85
C THR A 131 1.94 -1.09 12.17
N ALA A 132 1.64 0.05 12.79
CA ALA A 132 0.27 0.43 13.11
C ALA A 132 -0.56 0.68 11.84
N GLN A 133 0.04 1.24 10.79
CA GLN A 133 -0.60 1.37 9.47
C GLN A 133 -1.00 0.01 8.89
N GLU A 134 -0.13 -1.00 8.97
CA GLU A 134 -0.50 -2.35 8.50
C GLU A 134 -1.70 -2.92 9.27
N ALA A 135 -1.75 -2.71 10.59
CA ALA A 135 -2.88 -3.15 11.42
C ALA A 135 -4.19 -2.43 11.06
N VAL A 136 -4.12 -1.13 10.76
CA VAL A 136 -5.27 -0.34 10.25
C VAL A 136 -5.77 -0.91 8.94
N LEU A 137 -4.88 -1.09 7.95
CA LEU A 137 -5.24 -1.59 6.62
C LEU A 137 -5.81 -3.01 6.67
N GLN A 138 -5.18 -3.90 7.46
CA GLN A 138 -5.67 -5.26 7.65
C GLN A 138 -7.08 -5.28 8.26
N ARG A 139 -7.38 -4.38 9.20
CA ARG A 139 -8.72 -4.27 9.80
C ARG A 139 -9.74 -3.74 8.81
N VAL A 140 -9.39 -2.72 8.02
CA VAL A 140 -10.27 -2.19 6.97
C VAL A 140 -10.66 -3.29 5.99
N GLU A 141 -9.67 -4.06 5.53
CA GLU A 141 -9.90 -5.16 4.59
C GLU A 141 -10.72 -6.29 5.22
N ALA A 142 -10.28 -6.84 6.36
CA ALA A 142 -10.90 -8.02 6.98
C ALA A 142 -12.35 -7.79 7.42
N ALA A 143 -12.73 -6.53 7.67
CA ALA A 143 -14.06 -6.16 8.12
C ALA A 143 -14.88 -5.41 7.06
N HIS A 144 -14.32 -5.23 5.86
CA HIS A 144 -14.93 -4.48 4.77
C HIS A 144 -15.41 -3.09 5.23
N LEU A 145 -14.55 -2.36 5.95
CA LEU A 145 -14.90 -1.04 6.47
C LEU A 145 -14.98 -0.01 5.35
N ASP A 146 -15.94 0.91 5.44
CA ASP A 146 -16.08 2.03 4.52
C ASP A 146 -14.87 2.98 4.60
N ILE A 147 -14.60 3.72 3.52
CA ILE A 147 -13.53 4.73 3.46
C ILE A 147 -13.71 5.84 4.50
N ASN A 148 -14.94 6.11 4.94
CA ASN A 148 -15.27 7.08 5.98
C ASN A 148 -15.41 6.43 7.37
N SER A 149 -15.08 5.15 7.53
CA SER A 149 -14.97 4.54 8.85
C SER A 149 -13.85 5.24 9.64
N GLU A 150 -13.96 5.25 10.97
CA GLU A 150 -12.97 5.91 11.81
C GLU A 150 -11.57 5.29 11.66
N VAL A 151 -11.49 3.97 11.48
CA VAL A 151 -10.24 3.25 11.25
C VAL A 151 -9.61 3.66 9.92
N SER A 152 -10.41 3.76 8.84
CA SER A 152 -9.94 4.26 7.54
C SER A 152 -9.44 5.71 7.63
N VAL A 153 -10.16 6.58 8.35
CA VAL A 153 -9.76 7.98 8.56
C VAL A 153 -8.48 8.09 9.42
N ALA A 154 -8.26 7.18 10.37
CA ALA A 154 -7.00 7.10 11.11
C ALA A 154 -5.79 6.85 10.19
N ASN A 155 -5.95 6.07 9.09
CA ASN A 155 -4.92 5.91 8.06
C ASN A 155 -4.55 7.23 7.37
N VAL A 156 -5.52 8.12 7.18
CA VAL A 156 -5.24 9.45 6.62
C VAL A 156 -4.48 10.31 7.64
N HIS A 157 -4.90 10.28 8.90
CA HIS A 157 -4.28 11.08 9.95
C HIS A 157 -2.88 10.62 10.35
N LEU A 158 -2.52 9.35 10.14
CA LEU A 158 -1.16 8.85 10.45
C LEU A 158 -0.08 9.34 9.47
N GLN A 159 -0.47 9.81 8.27
CA GLN A 159 0.50 10.30 7.28
C GLN A 159 1.38 11.43 7.81
N THR A 160 0.79 12.37 8.55
CA THR A 160 1.51 13.53 9.11
C THR A 160 2.55 13.13 10.17
N PRO A 161 2.21 12.41 11.26
CA PRO A 161 3.20 11.99 12.24
C PRO A 161 4.26 11.05 11.67
N LEU A 162 3.92 10.21 10.69
CA LEU A 162 4.89 9.35 10.02
C LEU A 162 5.89 10.20 9.20
N LEU A 163 5.40 11.12 8.37
CA LEU A 163 6.24 12.03 7.59
C LEU A 163 7.16 12.86 8.49
N GLN A 164 6.64 13.40 9.60
CA GLN A 164 7.44 14.13 10.58
C GLN A 164 8.56 13.26 11.16
N SER A 165 8.26 12.01 11.50
CA SER A 165 9.24 11.07 12.05
C SER A 165 10.33 10.74 11.04
N VAL A 166 9.94 10.44 9.80
CA VAL A 166 10.87 10.09 8.70
C VAL A 166 11.77 11.27 8.32
N ASN A 167 11.24 12.48 8.27
CA ASN A 167 12.02 13.69 7.95
C ASN A 167 13.02 14.07 9.04
N ALA A 168 12.79 13.65 10.29
CA ALA A 168 13.67 13.92 11.42
C ALA A 168 14.79 12.88 11.61
N LEU A 169 14.81 11.82 10.79
CA LEU A 169 15.86 10.79 10.82
C LEU A 169 17.20 11.34 10.33
N THR A 170 18.28 10.87 10.95
CA THR A 170 19.63 10.98 10.38
C THR A 170 19.75 10.14 9.10
N ASP A 171 20.76 10.41 8.27
CA ASP A 171 20.91 9.66 7.01
C ASP A 171 21.16 8.16 7.22
N THR A 172 21.90 7.78 8.28
CA THR A 172 22.06 6.38 8.68
C THR A 172 20.73 5.74 9.08
N GLU A 173 19.88 6.46 9.83
CA GLU A 173 18.56 5.94 10.22
C GLU A 173 17.60 5.85 9.02
N LYS A 174 17.67 6.78 8.06
CA LYS A 174 16.92 6.68 6.80
C LYS A 174 17.32 5.44 6.03
N SER A 175 18.61 5.20 5.85
CA SER A 175 19.13 4.00 5.19
C SER A 175 18.68 2.74 5.93
N THR A 176 18.77 2.73 7.26
CA THR A 176 18.29 1.62 8.12
C THR A 176 16.80 1.35 7.91
N LEU A 177 15.98 2.40 7.79
CA LEU A 177 14.54 2.25 7.58
C LEU A 177 14.21 1.71 6.17
N VAL A 178 15.00 2.05 5.16
CA VAL A 178 14.88 1.44 3.82
C VAL A 178 15.32 -0.03 3.83
N GLU A 179 16.34 -0.38 4.62
CA GLU A 179 16.78 -1.77 4.79
C GLU A 179 15.67 -2.66 5.36
N ASP A 180 14.80 -2.13 6.22
CA ASP A 180 13.62 -2.88 6.70
C ASP A 180 12.71 -3.30 5.52
N ASP A 181 12.46 -2.42 4.55
CA ASP A 181 11.66 -2.75 3.36
C ASP A 181 12.43 -3.64 2.37
N LEU A 182 13.77 -3.53 2.28
CA LEU A 182 14.61 -4.46 1.51
C LEU A 182 14.53 -5.88 2.10
N GLN A 183 14.51 -6.00 3.43
CA GLN A 183 14.33 -7.27 4.12
C GLN A 183 12.95 -7.88 3.82
N LEU A 184 11.89 -7.07 3.78
CA LEU A 184 10.56 -7.54 3.37
C LEU A 184 10.52 -8.00 1.90
N LEU A 185 11.24 -7.34 0.99
CA LEU A 185 11.41 -7.85 -0.38
C LEU A 185 12.18 -9.18 -0.41
N ALA A 186 13.20 -9.35 0.44
CA ALA A 186 13.95 -10.60 0.57
C ALA A 186 13.09 -11.75 1.15
N GLU A 187 12.11 -11.43 2.00
CA GLU A 187 11.10 -12.40 2.46
C GLU A 187 10.23 -12.88 1.30
N ILE A 188 9.73 -11.97 0.44
CA ILE A 188 9.00 -12.35 -0.78
C ILE A 188 9.88 -13.19 -1.72
N GLN A 189 11.15 -12.82 -1.86
CA GLN A 189 12.12 -13.56 -2.67
C GLN A 189 12.26 -15.02 -2.22
N THR A 190 12.13 -15.29 -0.92
CA THR A 190 12.33 -16.63 -0.35
C THR A 190 11.01 -17.38 -0.10
N ASP A 191 9.86 -16.74 -0.32
CA ASP A 191 8.55 -17.35 -0.08
C ASP A 191 8.25 -18.49 -1.09
N PRO A 192 8.06 -19.75 -0.64
CA PRO A 192 7.66 -20.85 -1.51
C PRO A 192 6.36 -20.60 -2.28
N GLY A 193 5.45 -19.76 -1.76
CA GLY A 193 4.17 -19.39 -2.36
C GLY A 193 4.26 -18.33 -3.46
N ALA A 194 5.37 -17.59 -3.58
CA ALA A 194 5.58 -16.66 -4.68
C ALA A 194 5.92 -17.44 -5.98
N PRO A 195 5.39 -17.02 -7.16
CA PRO A 195 5.82 -17.57 -8.44
C PRO A 195 7.34 -17.51 -8.61
N GLN A 196 7.93 -18.53 -9.25
CA GLN A 196 9.38 -18.60 -9.42
C GLN A 196 9.96 -17.32 -10.03
N VAL A 197 9.30 -16.77 -11.07
CA VAL A 197 9.76 -15.53 -11.72
C VAL A 197 9.75 -14.33 -10.77
N THR A 198 8.81 -14.25 -9.82
CA THR A 198 8.77 -13.19 -8.81
C THR A 198 10.01 -13.27 -7.92
N ARG A 199 10.32 -14.47 -7.41
CA ARG A 199 11.52 -14.72 -6.59
C ARG A 199 12.81 -14.43 -7.33
N ASP A 200 12.87 -14.92 -8.56
CA ASP A 200 13.99 -14.74 -9.47
C ASP A 200 14.25 -13.27 -9.81
N THR A 201 13.17 -12.50 -10.04
CA THR A 201 13.26 -11.07 -10.34
C THR A 201 13.74 -10.32 -9.10
N LEU A 202 13.12 -10.54 -7.94
CA LEU A 202 13.55 -9.88 -6.70
C LEU A 202 14.99 -10.25 -6.31
N GLY A 203 15.43 -11.48 -6.58
CA GLY A 203 16.81 -11.90 -6.37
C GLY A 203 17.81 -11.12 -7.23
N ASP A 204 17.49 -10.91 -8.51
CA ASP A 204 18.33 -10.08 -9.40
C ASP A 204 18.35 -8.61 -8.91
N LEU A 205 17.20 -8.06 -8.48
CA LEU A 205 17.12 -6.69 -7.95
C LEU A 205 17.94 -6.50 -6.67
N LEU A 206 17.77 -7.40 -5.70
CA LEU A 206 18.43 -7.32 -4.38
C LEU A 206 19.94 -7.58 -4.48
N ALA A 207 20.41 -8.28 -5.51
CA ALA A 207 21.84 -8.47 -5.76
C ALA A 207 22.57 -7.14 -6.03
N ASN A 208 21.86 -6.10 -6.46
CA ASN A 208 22.42 -4.77 -6.70
C ASN A 208 22.45 -3.87 -5.45
N ARG A 209 22.00 -4.33 -4.27
CA ARG A 209 21.89 -3.47 -3.08
C ARG A 209 23.21 -2.80 -2.68
N ASP A 210 24.34 -3.50 -2.84
CA ASP A 210 25.65 -3.04 -2.37
C ASP A 210 26.24 -1.92 -3.27
N ILE A 211 25.61 -1.62 -4.42
CA ILE A 211 25.99 -0.51 -5.31
C ILE A 211 25.03 0.67 -5.22
N VAL A 212 24.13 0.68 -4.23
CA VAL A 212 23.08 1.69 -4.04
C VAL A 212 23.20 2.36 -2.67
N ASN A 213 23.30 3.69 -2.68
CA ASN A 213 23.12 4.52 -1.49
C ASN A 213 21.62 4.78 -1.26
N PHE A 214 21.05 4.14 -0.25
CA PHE A 214 19.62 4.24 0.07
C PHE A 214 19.31 5.42 1.00
N THR A 215 18.24 6.14 0.70
CA THR A 215 17.69 7.17 1.59
C THR A 215 16.18 7.32 1.42
N THR A 216 15.53 8.08 2.29
CA THR A 216 14.10 8.35 2.20
C THR A 216 13.80 9.63 1.43
N GLY A 217 12.64 9.70 0.77
CA GLY A 217 12.19 10.88 0.05
C GLY A 217 11.17 10.56 -1.02
N MET A 218 10.91 11.51 -1.92
CA MET A 218 10.12 11.23 -3.12
C MET A 218 10.81 10.12 -3.94
N PRO A 219 10.08 9.09 -4.43
CA PRO A 219 10.71 7.96 -5.12
C PRO A 219 11.55 8.40 -6.31
N GLY A 220 12.70 7.75 -6.47
CA GLY A 220 13.52 7.95 -7.66
C GLY A 220 14.94 7.39 -7.51
N THR A 221 15.40 6.75 -8.57
CA THR A 221 16.79 6.30 -8.75
C THR A 221 17.56 7.25 -9.67
N LYS A 222 18.82 7.50 -9.32
CA LYS A 222 19.78 8.20 -10.19
C LYS A 222 21.18 7.63 -10.03
N LEU A 223 22.07 7.93 -10.99
CA LEU A 223 23.50 7.87 -10.74
C LEU A 223 23.87 8.82 -9.60
N SER A 224 24.74 8.36 -8.71
CA SER A 224 25.18 9.14 -7.55
C SER A 224 25.94 10.39 -7.95
N ASP A 225 25.85 11.42 -7.11
CA ASP A 225 26.64 12.65 -7.29
C ASP A 225 28.12 12.38 -6.96
N PRO A 226 29.08 13.17 -7.50
CA PRO A 226 30.50 12.98 -7.22
C PRO A 226 30.82 12.99 -5.70
N GLY A 227 31.59 12.01 -5.25
CA GLY A 227 32.00 11.87 -3.85
C GLY A 227 31.15 10.90 -3.02
N VAL A 228 30.06 10.37 -3.56
CA VAL A 228 29.34 9.20 -3.01
C VAL A 228 30.02 7.94 -3.52
N THR A 229 30.22 6.94 -2.64
CA THR A 229 30.94 5.70 -2.95
C THR A 229 30.13 4.80 -3.89
N GLU A 230 28.84 4.66 -3.61
CA GLU A 230 27.91 3.80 -4.35
C GLU A 230 27.57 4.42 -5.70
N LYS A 231 27.44 3.57 -6.73
CA LYS A 231 27.17 4.00 -8.12
C LYS A 231 25.81 4.69 -8.25
N TYR A 232 24.81 4.23 -7.50
CA TYR A 232 23.44 4.75 -7.53
C TYR A 232 23.04 5.38 -6.21
N THR A 233 22.15 6.36 -6.29
CA THR A 233 21.40 6.86 -5.14
C THR A 233 19.92 6.59 -5.40
N LEU A 234 19.26 5.92 -4.45
CA LEU A 234 17.85 5.57 -4.52
C LEU A 234 17.10 6.23 -3.36
N LYS A 235 16.06 7.00 -3.70
CA LYS A 235 15.12 7.56 -2.73
C LYS A 235 13.89 6.69 -2.65
N HIS A 236 13.49 6.36 -1.43
CA HIS A 236 12.32 5.54 -1.14
C HIS A 236 11.30 6.30 -0.28
N MET A 237 10.02 6.24 -0.67
CA MET A 237 8.95 6.93 0.06
C MET A 237 8.33 6.00 1.08
N MET A 238 8.58 6.27 2.36
CA MET A 238 8.02 5.50 3.48
C MET A 238 6.54 5.83 3.75
N VAL A 239 6.04 6.99 3.32
CA VAL A 239 4.65 7.41 3.54
C VAL A 239 3.84 7.09 2.29
N GLN A 240 3.21 5.92 2.27
CA GLN A 240 2.33 5.46 1.19
C GLN A 240 0.95 5.13 1.76
N ALA A 241 -0.11 5.40 1.00
CA ALA A 241 -1.48 5.26 1.50
C ALA A 241 -1.86 3.79 1.73
N ASP A 242 -1.41 2.92 0.83
CA ASP A 242 -1.67 1.46 0.85
C ASP A 242 -0.58 0.66 1.59
N GLY A 243 0.13 1.31 2.52
CA GLY A 243 1.08 0.68 3.42
C GLY A 243 2.24 -0.02 2.71
N ALA A 244 2.66 -1.15 3.27
CA ALA A 244 3.82 -1.92 2.81
C ALA A 244 3.63 -2.37 1.37
N THR A 245 2.41 -2.70 0.94
CA THR A 245 2.20 -3.16 -0.43
C THR A 245 2.63 -2.09 -1.44
N GLU A 246 2.17 -0.84 -1.29
CA GLU A 246 2.61 0.24 -2.18
C GLU A 246 4.09 0.58 -1.99
N ARG A 247 4.60 0.62 -0.75
CA ARG A 247 6.04 0.85 -0.48
C ARG A 247 6.93 -0.16 -1.18
N LEU A 248 6.70 -1.46 -0.98
CA LEU A 248 7.52 -2.52 -1.52
C LEU A 248 7.47 -2.55 -3.05
N GLY A 249 6.30 -2.34 -3.65
CA GLY A 249 6.20 -2.22 -5.10
C GLY A 249 6.91 -0.98 -5.64
N SER A 250 6.87 0.15 -4.93
CA SER A 250 7.65 1.35 -5.29
C SER A 250 9.15 1.13 -5.14
N LEU A 251 9.61 0.41 -4.12
CA LEU A 251 11.02 0.09 -3.95
C LEU A 251 11.51 -0.86 -5.05
N ALA A 252 10.72 -1.89 -5.38
CA ALA A 252 11.02 -2.80 -6.48
C ALA A 252 11.04 -2.10 -7.85
N HIS A 253 10.16 -1.11 -8.05
CA HIS A 253 10.18 -0.23 -9.23
C HIS A 253 11.55 0.47 -9.36
N GLU A 254 12.00 1.13 -8.29
CA GLU A 254 13.25 1.89 -8.31
C GLU A 254 14.49 1.00 -8.41
N LEU A 255 14.48 -0.18 -7.78
CA LEU A 255 15.54 -1.18 -7.93
C LEU A 255 15.60 -1.75 -9.35
N THR A 256 14.46 -1.84 -10.04
CA THR A 256 14.43 -2.27 -11.45
C THR A 256 15.17 -1.26 -12.35
N HIS A 257 15.13 0.04 -12.04
CA HIS A 257 15.96 1.02 -12.74
C HIS A 257 17.46 0.78 -12.53
N VAL A 258 17.88 0.35 -11.33
CA VAL A 258 19.28 -0.01 -11.06
C VAL A 258 19.68 -1.23 -11.89
N ASP A 259 18.90 -2.31 -11.81
CA ASP A 259 19.16 -3.57 -12.52
C ASP A 259 19.18 -3.39 -14.05
N ALA A 260 18.25 -2.59 -14.59
CA ALA A 260 18.25 -2.21 -16.00
C ALA A 260 19.47 -1.32 -16.35
N GLY A 261 19.87 -0.43 -15.46
CA GLY A 261 21.08 0.39 -15.60
C GLY A 261 22.35 -0.46 -15.76
N GLU A 262 22.52 -1.49 -14.92
CA GLU A 262 23.61 -2.45 -15.03
C GLU A 262 23.51 -3.32 -16.29
N SER A 263 22.30 -3.81 -16.59
CA SER A 263 22.08 -4.78 -17.67
C SER A 263 22.24 -4.19 -19.07
N PHE A 264 21.81 -2.94 -19.26
CA PHE A 264 21.85 -2.27 -20.57
C PHE A 264 23.00 -1.24 -20.68
N GLY A 265 23.79 -1.06 -19.62
CA GLY A 265 24.84 -0.05 -19.55
C GLY A 265 24.34 1.39 -19.67
N ASN A 266 23.11 1.67 -19.24
CA ASN A 266 22.33 2.83 -19.68
C ASN A 266 22.77 4.19 -19.11
N THR A 267 22.16 5.26 -19.66
CA THR A 267 22.48 6.67 -19.39
C THR A 267 21.95 7.15 -18.03
N GLN A 268 22.19 8.43 -17.72
CA GLN A 268 21.70 9.13 -16.51
C GLN A 268 20.16 9.09 -16.35
N ILE A 269 19.40 8.75 -17.40
CA ILE A 269 17.94 8.61 -17.35
C ILE A 269 17.46 7.14 -17.32
N LEU A 270 18.39 6.18 -17.21
CA LEU A 270 18.12 4.76 -16.95
C LEU A 270 17.07 4.17 -17.90
N LEU A 271 17.30 4.33 -19.21
CA LEU A 271 16.46 3.74 -20.24
C LEU A 271 16.28 2.23 -20.02
N LEU A 272 15.20 1.68 -20.57
CA LEU A 272 14.88 0.26 -20.54
C LEU A 272 15.04 -0.35 -21.92
N LEU A 273 16.15 -0.09 -22.59
CA LEU A 273 16.44 -0.61 -23.93
C LEU A 273 17.94 -0.80 -24.13
N ARG A 274 18.31 -1.71 -25.05
CA ARG A 274 19.70 -1.93 -25.46
C ARG A 274 20.24 -0.74 -26.26
N GLN A 275 21.46 -0.30 -25.96
CA GLN A 275 22.03 0.93 -26.56
C GLN A 275 22.17 0.89 -28.09
N ASN A 276 22.31 -0.30 -28.68
CA ASN A 276 22.60 -0.52 -30.09
C ASN A 276 21.36 -0.84 -30.93
N LEU A 277 20.15 -0.67 -30.40
CA LEU A 277 18.93 -0.86 -31.20
C LEU A 277 18.87 0.14 -32.35
N ALA A 278 18.51 -0.36 -33.53
CA ALA A 278 18.18 0.47 -34.68
C ALA A 278 16.89 1.25 -34.42
N ASP A 279 16.73 2.41 -35.07
CA ASP A 279 15.58 3.30 -34.83
C ASP A 279 14.22 2.60 -35.06
N ALA A 280 14.12 1.75 -36.08
CA ALA A 280 12.92 0.95 -36.34
C ALA A 280 12.61 -0.04 -35.20
N GLU A 281 13.64 -0.59 -34.55
CA GLU A 281 13.50 -1.49 -33.40
C GLU A 281 13.04 -0.72 -32.15
N ILE A 282 13.50 0.52 -31.98
CA ILE A 282 13.06 1.40 -30.87
C ILE A 282 11.57 1.74 -31.02
N THR A 283 11.14 2.16 -32.22
CA THR A 283 9.72 2.42 -32.50
C THR A 283 8.86 1.18 -32.27
N ALA A 284 9.30 0.02 -32.78
CA ALA A 284 8.59 -1.24 -32.59
C ALA A 284 8.53 -1.68 -31.12
N LEU A 285 9.60 -1.47 -30.35
CA LEU A 285 9.65 -1.78 -28.93
C LEU A 285 8.64 -0.96 -28.13
N ALA A 286 8.61 0.36 -28.33
CA ALA A 286 7.67 1.24 -27.64
C ALA A 286 6.20 0.90 -27.96
N ALA A 287 5.89 0.66 -29.24
CA ALA A 287 4.55 0.25 -29.66
C ALA A 287 4.14 -1.11 -29.07
N ARG A 288 5.06 -2.09 -29.06
CA ARG A 288 4.81 -3.41 -28.48
C ARG A 288 4.53 -3.30 -26.97
N ARG A 289 5.35 -2.57 -26.22
CA ARG A 289 5.16 -2.38 -24.78
C ARG A 289 3.84 -1.69 -24.45
N LYS A 290 3.47 -0.64 -25.21
CA LYS A 290 2.14 -0.01 -25.09
C LYS A 290 1.01 -1.03 -25.26
N SER A 291 1.07 -1.86 -26.30
CA SER A 291 0.06 -2.89 -26.54
C SER A 291 -0.02 -3.92 -25.40
N ARG A 292 1.11 -4.29 -24.78
CA ARG A 292 1.11 -5.16 -23.60
C ARG A 292 0.45 -4.50 -22.39
N VAL A 293 0.72 -3.22 -22.15
CA VAL A 293 0.03 -2.45 -21.08
C VAL A 293 -1.48 -2.42 -21.32
N ASP A 294 -1.93 -2.19 -22.56
CA ASP A 294 -3.36 -2.19 -22.88
C ASP A 294 -4.01 -3.55 -22.66
N ALA A 295 -3.30 -4.65 -22.97
CA ALA A 295 -3.76 -6.00 -22.68
C ALA A 295 -3.89 -6.26 -21.16
N LEU A 296 -2.94 -5.78 -20.35
CA LEU A 296 -3.05 -5.88 -18.88
C LEU A 296 -4.24 -5.06 -18.34
N ARG A 297 -4.53 -3.89 -18.92
CA ARG A 297 -5.70 -3.08 -18.52
C ARG A 297 -7.00 -3.83 -18.82
N ALA A 298 -7.11 -4.43 -20.01
CA ALA A 298 -8.28 -5.24 -20.35
C ALA A 298 -8.48 -6.44 -19.41
N LEU A 299 -7.39 -7.11 -19.01
CA LEU A 299 -7.44 -8.19 -18.02
C LEU A 299 -7.88 -7.68 -16.65
N LEU A 300 -7.33 -6.54 -16.20
CA LEU A 300 -7.69 -5.91 -14.94
C LEU A 300 -9.17 -5.50 -14.88
N ASP A 301 -9.70 -4.94 -15.97
CA ASP A 301 -11.11 -4.55 -16.08
C ASP A 301 -12.05 -5.77 -15.95
N SER A 302 -11.59 -6.94 -16.39
CA SER A 302 -12.33 -8.22 -16.29
C SER A 302 -12.07 -8.99 -15.01
N ASP A 303 -11.15 -8.55 -14.15
CA ASP A 303 -10.78 -9.28 -12.94
C ASP A 303 -11.91 -9.18 -11.89
N GLY A 304 -12.38 -10.33 -11.40
CA GLY A 304 -13.45 -10.40 -10.39
C GLY A 304 -12.96 -10.59 -8.96
N THR A 305 -11.65 -10.61 -8.74
CA THR A 305 -11.03 -11.04 -7.48
C THR A 305 -10.41 -9.89 -6.71
N LEU A 306 -9.82 -8.92 -7.40
CA LEU A 306 -9.26 -7.73 -6.80
C LEU A 306 -10.36 -6.75 -6.37
N THR A 307 -10.16 -6.10 -5.23
CA THR A 307 -11.03 -5.02 -4.75
C THR A 307 -10.91 -3.77 -5.63
N ASP A 308 -11.86 -2.84 -5.51
CA ASP A 308 -11.83 -1.60 -6.30
C ASP A 308 -10.59 -0.75 -6.00
N ASP A 309 -10.14 -0.69 -4.75
CA ASP A 309 -8.93 0.04 -4.36
C ASP A 309 -7.67 -0.62 -4.94
N GLN A 310 -7.58 -1.95 -4.90
CA GLN A 310 -6.49 -2.70 -5.53
C GLN A 310 -6.46 -2.46 -7.05
N LYS A 311 -7.61 -2.49 -7.72
CA LYS A 311 -7.73 -2.18 -9.15
C LYS A 311 -7.33 -0.73 -9.45
N ASN A 312 -7.73 0.22 -8.62
CA ASN A 312 -7.38 1.62 -8.78
C ASN A 312 -5.86 1.83 -8.68
N LEU A 313 -5.21 1.22 -7.68
CA LEU A 313 -3.76 1.27 -7.53
C LEU A 313 -3.05 0.61 -8.73
N PHE A 314 -3.47 -0.59 -9.13
CA PHE A 314 -2.91 -1.32 -10.29
C PHE A 314 -3.06 -0.50 -11.58
N ALA A 315 -4.27 0.01 -11.86
CA ALA A 315 -4.57 0.82 -13.03
C ALA A 315 -3.77 2.14 -13.03
N SER A 316 -3.49 2.72 -11.86
CA SER A 316 -2.65 3.92 -11.75
C SER A 316 -1.24 3.67 -12.27
N LYS A 317 -0.64 2.50 -11.97
CA LYS A 317 0.71 2.15 -12.44
C LYS A 317 0.72 1.82 -13.93
N LEU A 318 -0.31 1.14 -14.44
CA LEU A 318 -0.46 0.93 -15.90
C LEU A 318 -0.62 2.26 -16.66
N ARG A 319 -1.35 3.23 -16.10
CA ARG A 319 -1.40 4.60 -16.65
C ARG A 319 -0.02 5.24 -16.63
N TYR A 320 0.69 5.14 -15.51
CA TYR A 320 2.03 5.71 -15.35
C TYR A 320 3.00 5.23 -16.43
N ALA A 321 3.01 3.93 -16.75
CA ALA A 321 3.87 3.36 -17.80
C ALA A 321 3.64 3.96 -19.20
N THR A 322 2.47 4.55 -19.44
CA THR A 322 2.03 5.05 -20.75
C THR A 322 1.74 6.55 -20.76
N ASP A 323 2.08 7.26 -19.68
CA ASP A 323 1.87 8.69 -19.55
C ASP A 323 2.94 9.45 -20.37
N PRO A 324 2.56 10.25 -21.39
CA PRO A 324 3.51 11.05 -22.16
C PRO A 324 4.30 12.04 -21.29
N ALA A 325 3.76 12.46 -20.13
CA ALA A 325 4.48 13.29 -19.17
C ALA A 325 5.63 12.55 -18.45
N LYS A 326 5.75 11.24 -18.66
CA LYS A 326 6.84 10.36 -18.21
C LYS A 326 7.69 9.84 -19.38
N GLY A 327 7.61 10.50 -20.53
CA GLY A 327 8.35 10.16 -21.73
C GLY A 327 9.85 10.49 -21.67
N VAL A 328 10.61 9.87 -22.58
CA VAL A 328 12.06 10.08 -22.73
C VAL A 328 12.40 11.56 -22.90
N GLY A 329 11.62 12.29 -23.71
CA GLY A 329 11.83 13.71 -23.96
C GLY A 329 11.67 14.57 -22.69
N ARG A 330 10.73 14.22 -21.81
CA ARG A 330 10.55 14.92 -20.54
C ARG A 330 11.77 14.73 -19.64
N TYR A 331 12.26 13.50 -19.51
CA TYR A 331 13.46 13.20 -18.72
C TYR A 331 14.71 13.84 -19.33
N ALA A 332 14.88 13.80 -20.66
CA ALA A 332 15.98 14.49 -21.35
C ALA A 332 16.02 15.99 -21.02
N MET A 333 14.86 16.64 -20.91
CA MET A 333 14.76 18.05 -20.53
C MET A 333 15.04 18.30 -19.04
N LEU A 334 14.55 17.43 -18.15
CA LEU A 334 14.78 17.53 -16.70
C LEU A 334 16.25 17.30 -16.33
N PHE A 335 16.95 16.45 -17.08
CA PHE A 335 18.35 16.09 -16.82
C PHE A 335 19.34 16.85 -17.70
N LYS A 336 18.91 17.83 -18.51
CA LYS A 336 19.76 18.51 -19.51
C LYS A 336 21.12 18.98 -18.97
N ASP A 337 21.17 19.48 -17.74
CA ASP A 337 22.38 20.06 -17.14
C ASP A 337 23.35 18.96 -16.63
N LYS A 338 22.94 17.69 -16.70
CA LYS A 338 23.69 16.50 -16.31
C LYS A 338 24.04 15.60 -17.50
N LEU A 339 23.65 15.99 -18.71
CA LEU A 339 23.87 15.24 -19.94
C LEU A 339 24.84 16.00 -20.83
N ASP A 340 25.72 15.28 -21.52
CA ASP A 340 26.43 15.87 -22.65
C ASP A 340 25.46 16.11 -23.82
N THR A 341 25.87 16.98 -24.75
CA THR A 341 25.03 17.38 -25.89
C THR A 341 24.64 16.21 -26.80
N ALA A 342 25.54 15.25 -27.00
CA ALA A 342 25.27 14.11 -27.89
C ALA A 342 24.24 13.16 -27.27
N THR A 343 24.39 12.88 -25.97
CA THR A 343 23.44 12.09 -25.18
C THR A 343 22.07 12.78 -25.18
N GLN A 344 22.00 14.08 -24.88
CA GLN A 344 20.75 14.82 -24.89
C GLN A 344 20.06 14.75 -26.27
N GLN A 345 20.81 14.96 -27.36
CA GLN A 345 20.27 14.91 -28.72
C GLN A 345 19.73 13.51 -29.05
N ARG A 346 20.47 12.44 -28.72
CA ARG A 346 20.00 11.06 -28.95
C ARG A 346 18.70 10.77 -28.20
N LEU A 347 18.56 11.24 -26.95
CA LEU A 347 17.31 11.07 -26.19
C LEU A 347 16.12 11.80 -26.84
N LEU A 348 16.33 13.01 -27.35
CA LEU A 348 15.31 13.75 -28.09
C LEU A 348 14.94 13.06 -29.41
N ASP A 349 15.87 12.39 -30.07
CA ASP A 349 15.58 11.61 -31.28
C ASP A 349 14.82 10.32 -30.94
N ILE A 350 15.16 9.63 -29.84
CA ILE A 350 14.37 8.50 -29.32
C ILE A 350 12.94 8.95 -29.00
N GLU A 351 12.75 10.12 -28.39
CA GLU A 351 11.42 10.69 -28.16
C GLU A 351 10.63 10.83 -29.46
N LYS A 352 11.22 11.43 -30.51
CA LYS A 352 10.55 11.58 -31.82
C LYS A 352 10.15 10.23 -32.44
N LEU A 353 10.98 9.21 -32.26
CA LEU A 353 10.75 7.86 -32.81
C LEU A 353 9.66 7.08 -32.08
N SER A 354 9.46 7.37 -30.80
CA SER A 354 8.65 6.52 -29.91
C SER A 354 7.41 7.22 -29.33
N ALA A 355 7.28 8.54 -29.46
CA ALA A 355 6.09 9.26 -29.06
C ALA A 355 4.81 8.73 -29.75
N PRO A 356 3.66 8.70 -29.05
CA PRO A 356 3.45 9.13 -27.66
C PRO A 356 3.82 8.06 -26.61
N ASN A 357 4.43 6.94 -27.03
CA ASN A 357 4.68 5.77 -26.19
C ASN A 357 6.08 5.74 -25.56
N SER A 358 6.83 6.85 -25.62
CA SER A 358 8.22 6.90 -25.17
C SER A 358 8.39 6.60 -23.68
N SER A 359 7.36 6.85 -22.86
CA SER A 359 7.36 6.50 -21.43
C SER A 359 7.57 5.00 -21.18
N THR A 360 7.11 4.15 -22.11
CA THR A 360 7.31 2.69 -22.01
C THR A 360 8.78 2.28 -22.17
N LEU A 361 9.64 3.19 -22.65
CA LEU A 361 11.09 3.00 -22.71
C LEU A 361 11.80 3.37 -21.40
N VAL A 362 11.07 3.89 -20.41
CA VAL A 362 11.60 4.25 -19.09
C VAL A 362 10.88 3.50 -17.96
N GLU A 363 9.57 3.32 -18.07
CA GLU A 363 8.73 2.91 -16.95
C GLU A 363 8.11 1.51 -17.09
N TYR A 364 8.14 0.91 -18.28
CA TYR A 364 7.37 -0.33 -18.53
C TYR A 364 7.84 -1.51 -17.66
N ASP A 365 9.15 -1.73 -17.59
CA ASP A 365 9.74 -2.85 -16.84
C ASP A 365 9.55 -2.66 -15.33
N THR A 366 9.84 -1.45 -14.86
CA THR A 366 9.69 -1.07 -13.45
C THR A 366 8.25 -1.21 -12.96
N VAL A 367 7.27 -0.86 -13.81
CA VAL A 367 5.84 -1.10 -13.54
C VAL A 367 5.50 -2.59 -13.53
N VAL A 368 5.99 -3.40 -14.47
CA VAL A 368 5.70 -4.86 -14.45
C VAL A 368 6.24 -5.51 -13.17
N THR A 369 7.45 -5.16 -12.73
CA THR A 369 8.00 -5.62 -11.45
C THR A 369 7.14 -5.17 -10.26
N GLN A 370 6.73 -3.89 -10.23
CA GLN A 370 5.88 -3.35 -9.17
C GLN A 370 4.55 -4.12 -9.06
N LEU A 371 3.95 -4.49 -10.18
CA LEU A 371 2.71 -5.25 -10.23
C LEU A 371 2.86 -6.70 -9.74
N LEU A 372 4.03 -7.34 -9.94
CA LEU A 372 4.32 -8.65 -9.35
C LEU A 372 4.28 -8.59 -7.82
N VAL A 373 4.90 -7.57 -7.24
CA VAL A 373 4.92 -7.38 -5.78
C VAL A 373 3.50 -7.17 -5.26
N TYR A 374 2.69 -6.35 -5.93
CA TYR A 374 1.30 -6.11 -5.54
C TYR A 374 0.47 -7.39 -5.54
N LEU A 375 0.47 -8.13 -6.66
CA LEU A 375 -0.32 -9.36 -6.79
C LEU A 375 0.07 -10.41 -5.75
N HIS A 376 1.36 -10.56 -5.48
CA HIS A 376 1.82 -11.46 -4.42
C HIS A 376 1.36 -11.00 -3.03
N ARG A 377 1.54 -9.71 -2.70
CA ARG A 377 1.16 -9.15 -1.40
C ARG A 377 -0.35 -9.20 -1.13
N TRP A 378 -1.17 -9.08 -2.16
CA TRP A 378 -2.62 -9.24 -2.06
C TRP A 378 -3.08 -10.70 -2.01
N GLY A 379 -2.16 -11.67 -2.14
CA GLY A 379 -2.51 -13.09 -2.19
C GLY A 379 -3.37 -13.44 -3.41
N ALA A 380 -3.23 -12.69 -4.52
CA ALA A 380 -3.96 -12.97 -5.75
C ALA A 380 -3.62 -14.37 -6.25
N ASP A 381 -4.62 -15.10 -6.78
CA ASP A 381 -4.41 -16.43 -7.32
C ASP A 381 -3.37 -16.41 -8.46
N PRO A 382 -2.22 -17.10 -8.33
CA PRO A 382 -1.22 -17.19 -9.40
C PRO A 382 -1.76 -17.78 -10.70
N ALA A 383 -2.85 -18.54 -10.66
CA ALA A 383 -3.52 -19.07 -11.84
C ALA A 383 -4.49 -18.08 -12.50
N SER A 384 -4.74 -16.92 -11.90
CA SER A 384 -5.59 -15.89 -12.51
C SER A 384 -5.00 -15.41 -13.85
N PRO A 385 -5.84 -15.06 -14.85
CA PRO A 385 -5.35 -14.55 -16.13
C PRO A 385 -4.46 -13.30 -15.99
N LEU A 386 -4.81 -12.40 -15.07
CA LEU A 386 -4.04 -11.19 -14.81
C LEU A 386 -2.65 -11.51 -14.27
N TYR A 387 -2.54 -12.35 -13.22
CA TYR A 387 -1.25 -12.68 -12.62
C TYR A 387 -0.38 -13.51 -13.57
N THR A 388 -0.99 -14.44 -14.33
CA THR A 388 -0.30 -15.19 -15.39
C THR A 388 0.30 -14.24 -16.45
N ALA A 389 -0.45 -13.23 -16.88
CA ALA A 389 0.05 -12.26 -17.86
C ALA A 389 1.20 -11.42 -17.30
N VAL A 390 1.12 -10.95 -16.06
CA VAL A 390 2.19 -10.17 -15.42
C VAL A 390 3.46 -11.02 -15.25
N THR A 391 3.33 -12.27 -14.79
CA THR A 391 4.47 -13.20 -14.62
C THR A 391 5.13 -13.56 -15.96
N GLN A 392 4.35 -13.72 -17.02
CA GLN A 392 4.90 -13.91 -18.37
C GLN A 392 5.72 -12.69 -18.81
N LEU A 393 5.18 -11.48 -18.65
CA LEU A 393 5.89 -10.26 -19.04
C LEU A 393 7.16 -10.04 -18.23
N ALA A 394 7.12 -10.31 -16.92
CA ALA A 394 8.31 -10.25 -16.07
C ALA A 394 9.38 -11.26 -16.50
N THR A 395 8.97 -12.46 -16.95
CA THR A 395 9.88 -13.48 -17.49
C THR A 395 10.57 -12.96 -18.77
N GLU A 396 9.80 -12.38 -19.69
CA GLU A 396 10.31 -11.79 -20.94
C GLU A 396 11.31 -10.65 -20.64
N LEU A 397 10.97 -9.76 -19.71
CA LEU A 397 11.80 -8.60 -19.35
C LEU A 397 13.09 -8.99 -18.66
N ARG A 398 13.03 -9.93 -17.71
CA ARG A 398 14.23 -10.45 -17.05
C ARG A 398 15.16 -11.14 -18.04
N ALA A 399 14.62 -11.89 -19.00
CA ALA A 399 15.42 -12.50 -20.05
C ALA A 399 16.09 -11.45 -20.95
N ASP A 400 15.39 -10.36 -21.30
CA ASP A 400 15.94 -9.25 -22.10
C ASP A 400 17.11 -8.56 -21.36
N ARG A 401 16.96 -8.29 -20.06
CA ARG A 401 18.04 -7.73 -19.22
C ARG A 401 19.27 -8.63 -19.17
N ARG A 402 19.08 -9.93 -18.90
CA ARG A 402 20.18 -10.91 -18.87
C ARG A 402 20.88 -11.06 -20.22
N ALA A 403 20.12 -11.04 -21.31
CA ALA A 403 20.68 -11.11 -22.66
C ALA A 403 21.51 -9.86 -23.00
N ALA A 404 21.08 -8.67 -22.54
CA ALA A 404 21.85 -7.45 -22.69
C ALA A 404 23.15 -7.49 -21.87
N ALA A 405 23.07 -7.92 -20.60
CA ALA A 405 24.23 -8.03 -19.72
C ALA A 405 25.31 -8.98 -20.26
N ALA A 406 24.92 -10.09 -20.91
CA ALA A 406 25.84 -11.05 -21.52
C ALA A 406 26.46 -10.58 -22.85
N GLY A 407 25.94 -9.51 -23.45
CA GLY A 407 26.48 -8.90 -24.67
C GLY A 407 27.56 -7.85 -24.43
N HIS A 408 27.84 -7.54 -23.16
CA HIS A 408 28.94 -6.72 -22.67
C HIS A 408 30.12 -7.61 -22.27
#